data_AF-A0A353Z906-F1
#
_entry.id   AF-A0A353Z906-F1
#
_cell.length_a   1.000
_cell.length_b   1.000
_cell.length_c   1.000
_cell.angle_alpha   90.00
_cell.angle_beta   90.00
_cell.angle_gamma   90.00
#
_symmetry.space_group_name_H-M   'P 1'
#
loop_
_entity.id
_entity.type
_entity.pdbx_description
1 polymer ?
#
loop_
_entity_poly.entity_id
_entity_poly.type
_entity_poly.pdbx_seq_one_letter_code
_entity_poly.pdbx_strand_id
1 'polypeptide(L)'
;MSGPLVPPVPPPSPPPGPTPTPYRAWDGWGLHPALWKLMRLQWRGRWRGTLRQVKTLRGAIYSLLLLGVFGLWLIPSVWVAWQSPRIDPEIPRAIMPPALLVFFCLTLLTSGIESGVHFQPAEVDLLFPGPFRRRQLLLYRIVALVFGMILGSSFFSIIVVRWSSLWPAAYLGVTLALLFLSLLQILLGVLVSVLAEATYTRLRLGVVVVLGLALVLGAWQVWPRGEVFDLLTSLQKLRTTTVGRVVLAPFALLTQVVTAERYFPDLLGWLTAAVGMNLAVVALILKLDANYLEQSVAASQRMQARLQNARRGQALTKARGRMRSPRLPRLGGAGPIAWRQLTVALRNSHFALLFVGLISALMTAPLLFVDKARGGVAAAAPALSMMVFLLPQMLQYDFRGDIERMDVLKSLPISPWGVVFGQLVAPVVLSSLLTYALLVGLWLAGLLPTSYFLAGCVLTPAANLFLFSSENLMFLLFPYSPSSGGVGDLHTIGRNMLLAIGKMAALILGLGIASALGWLAWFVTGQEMLAFTLGTLGALIILCSLLIPLIVLVYDRLDVTKFQVQ
;
A
#
# COMPACT_ATOMS: atom_id res chain seq x y z
N MET A 1 -87.22 -24.53 -8.51
CA MET A 1 -86.83 -24.28 -7.10
C MET A 1 -85.33 -24.09 -7.07
N SER A 2 -84.88 -22.85 -7.23
CA SER A 2 -83.48 -22.43 -7.17
C SER A 2 -83.33 -21.54 -5.94
N GLY A 3 -82.76 -22.09 -4.87
CA GLY A 3 -82.43 -21.34 -3.65
C GLY A 3 -81.14 -20.53 -3.82
N PRO A 4 -81.01 -19.35 -3.19
CA PRO A 4 -79.85 -18.50 -3.37
C PRO A 4 -78.65 -19.01 -2.55
N LEU A 5 -77.48 -19.06 -3.20
CA LEU A 5 -76.19 -19.35 -2.58
C LEU A 5 -75.74 -18.15 -1.73
N VAL A 6 -75.63 -18.38 -0.41
CA VAL A 6 -75.06 -17.43 0.55
C VAL A 6 -73.52 -17.47 0.43
N PRO A 7 -72.84 -16.33 0.25
CA PRO A 7 -71.38 -16.29 0.18
C PRO A 7 -70.73 -16.54 1.56
N PRO A 8 -69.53 -17.14 1.62
CA PRO A 8 -68.85 -17.44 2.87
C PRO A 8 -68.39 -16.17 3.60
N VAL A 9 -68.63 -16.14 4.91
CA VAL A 9 -68.22 -15.07 5.82
C VAL A 9 -66.69 -15.02 5.89
N PRO A 10 -66.04 -13.85 5.71
CA PRO A 10 -64.60 -13.71 5.84
C PRO A 10 -64.14 -13.95 7.29
N PRO A 11 -62.95 -14.54 7.51
CA PRO A 11 -62.44 -14.81 8.85
C PRO A 11 -62.22 -13.50 9.63
N PRO A 12 -62.42 -13.51 10.97
CA PRO A 12 -62.21 -12.33 11.80
C PRO A 12 -60.77 -11.83 11.71
N SER A 13 -60.61 -10.52 11.56
CA SER A 13 -59.30 -9.85 11.55
C SER A 13 -58.52 -10.18 12.83
N PRO A 14 -57.20 -10.49 12.73
CA PRO A 14 -56.38 -10.76 13.90
C PRO A 14 -56.41 -9.56 14.87
N PRO A 15 -56.40 -9.79 16.19
CA PRO A 15 -56.40 -8.72 17.17
C PRO A 15 -55.20 -7.78 16.92
N PRO A 16 -55.36 -6.47 17.12
CA PRO A 16 -54.26 -5.53 17.00
C PRO A 16 -53.13 -6.00 17.93
N GLY A 17 -51.99 -6.35 17.33
CA GLY A 17 -50.79 -6.73 18.07
C GLY A 17 -50.41 -5.61 19.05
N PRO A 18 -49.69 -5.94 20.14
CA PRO A 18 -49.25 -4.93 21.09
C PRO A 18 -48.56 -3.80 20.32
N THR A 19 -49.07 -2.57 20.48
CA THR A 19 -48.44 -1.37 19.94
C THR A 19 -46.96 -1.42 20.33
N PRO A 20 -46.02 -1.44 19.37
CA PRO A 20 -44.61 -1.51 19.71
C PRO A 20 -44.31 -0.34 20.63
N THR A 21 -43.92 -0.64 21.87
CA THR A 21 -43.47 0.39 22.79
C THR A 21 -42.39 1.18 22.07
N PRO A 22 -42.52 2.51 21.95
CA PRO A 22 -41.55 3.31 21.23
C PRO A 22 -40.20 3.07 21.90
N TYR A 23 -39.32 2.39 21.17
CA TYR A 23 -37.99 2.04 21.65
C TYR A 23 -37.34 3.35 22.11
N ARG A 24 -37.12 3.48 23.42
CA ARG A 24 -36.58 4.70 24.03
C ARG A 24 -35.19 4.90 23.44
N ALA A 25 -35.08 5.75 22.42
CA ALA A 25 -33.84 5.99 21.71
C ALA A 25 -32.82 6.44 22.75
N TRP A 26 -31.72 5.70 22.85
CA TRP A 26 -30.70 5.97 23.86
C TRP A 26 -30.11 7.37 23.60
N ASP A 27 -30.33 8.30 24.53
CA ASP A 27 -29.96 9.72 24.39
C ASP A 27 -28.50 10.02 24.73
N GLY A 28 -27.74 9.01 25.19
CA GLY A 28 -26.34 9.20 25.56
C GLY A 28 -25.47 9.58 24.36
N TRP A 29 -24.51 10.47 24.62
CA TRP A 29 -23.50 10.92 23.66
C TRP A 29 -22.39 9.87 23.41
N GLY A 30 -22.38 8.77 24.16
CA GLY A 30 -21.37 7.72 24.09
C GLY A 30 -21.66 6.59 23.10
N LEU A 31 -20.72 5.66 22.99
CA LEU A 31 -20.91 4.43 22.22
C LEU A 31 -21.92 3.53 22.94
N HIS A 32 -22.97 3.10 22.23
CA HIS A 32 -23.99 2.23 22.82
C HIS A 32 -23.35 0.93 23.34
N PRO A 33 -23.71 0.44 24.55
CA PRO A 33 -23.10 -0.77 25.13
C PRO A 33 -23.16 -2.01 24.23
N ALA A 34 -24.21 -2.13 23.41
CA ALA A 34 -24.34 -3.21 22.43
C ALA A 34 -23.25 -3.17 21.34
N LEU A 35 -22.84 -1.99 20.88
CA LEU A 35 -21.76 -1.84 19.89
C LEU A 35 -20.40 -2.18 20.51
N TRP A 36 -20.17 -1.79 21.77
CA TRP A 36 -19.01 -2.24 22.56
C TRP A 36 -18.98 -3.76 22.68
N LYS A 37 -20.11 -4.38 23.01
CA LYS A 37 -20.24 -5.84 23.10
C LYS A 37 -19.96 -6.50 21.75
N LEU A 38 -20.51 -5.96 20.66
CA LEU A 38 -20.27 -6.46 19.31
C LEU A 38 -18.78 -6.41 18.95
N MET A 39 -18.11 -5.28 19.18
CA MET A 39 -16.67 -5.14 18.91
C MET A 39 -15.85 -6.14 19.71
N ARG A 40 -16.16 -6.32 21.00
CA ARG A 40 -15.50 -7.31 21.86
C ARG A 40 -15.73 -8.74 21.37
N LEU A 41 -16.94 -9.06 20.91
CA LEU A 41 -17.28 -10.38 20.36
C LEU A 41 -16.58 -10.63 19.03
N GLN A 42 -16.52 -9.65 18.13
CA GLN A 42 -15.76 -9.74 16.88
C GLN A 42 -14.28 -9.96 17.16
N TRP A 43 -13.69 -9.20 18.08
CA TRP A 43 -12.28 -9.35 18.48
C TRP A 43 -12.01 -10.74 19.07
N ARG A 44 -12.84 -11.18 20.02
CA ARG A 44 -12.74 -12.53 20.60
C ARG A 44 -12.96 -13.62 19.56
N GLY A 45 -13.87 -13.41 18.61
CA GLY A 45 -14.14 -14.31 17.50
C GLY A 45 -12.93 -14.46 16.59
N ARG A 46 -12.31 -13.34 16.20
CA ARG A 46 -11.06 -13.33 15.43
C ARG A 46 -9.94 -14.05 16.17
N TRP A 47 -9.71 -13.71 17.44
CA TRP A 47 -8.67 -14.36 18.24
C TRP A 47 -8.90 -15.87 18.41
N ARG A 48 -10.12 -16.29 18.70
CA ARG A 48 -10.49 -17.72 18.76
C ARG A 48 -10.31 -18.42 17.41
N GLY A 49 -10.64 -17.74 16.31
CA GLY A 49 -10.44 -18.23 14.95
C GLY A 49 -8.95 -18.46 14.66
N THR A 50 -8.11 -17.46 14.92
CA THR A 50 -6.66 -17.56 14.76
C THR A 50 -6.07 -18.67 15.63
N LEU A 51 -6.45 -18.76 16.90
CA LEU A 51 -5.98 -19.82 17.80
C LEU A 51 -6.42 -21.22 17.34
N ARG A 52 -7.65 -21.37 16.83
CA ARG A 52 -8.13 -22.65 16.27
C ARG A 52 -7.35 -23.02 15.01
N GLN A 53 -7.03 -22.05 14.15
CA GLN A 53 -6.21 -22.28 12.98
C GLN A 53 -4.81 -22.74 13.38
N VAL A 54 -4.17 -22.09 14.36
CA VAL A 54 -2.84 -22.49 14.88
C VAL A 54 -2.84 -23.92 15.42
N LYS A 55 -3.95 -24.40 16.00
CA LYS A 55 -4.06 -25.78 16.50
C LYS A 55 -4.08 -26.85 15.40
N THR A 56 -4.35 -26.49 14.15
CA THR A 56 -4.26 -27.45 13.03
C THR A 56 -2.81 -27.59 12.59
N LEU A 57 -2.35 -28.78 12.17
CA LEU A 57 -0.97 -28.98 11.70
C LEU A 57 -0.58 -27.98 10.60
N ARG A 58 -1.46 -27.80 9.61
CA ARG A 58 -1.25 -26.82 8.52
C ARG A 58 -1.17 -25.40 9.06
N GLY A 59 -2.09 -24.99 9.93
CA GLY A 59 -2.07 -23.66 10.51
C GLY A 59 -0.90 -23.41 11.48
N ALA A 60 -0.40 -24.44 12.17
CA ALA A 60 0.82 -24.37 12.96
C ALA A 60 2.03 -24.08 12.08
N ILE A 61 2.17 -24.80 10.95
CA ILE A 61 3.23 -24.56 9.96
C ILE A 61 3.14 -23.12 9.43
N TYR A 62 1.95 -22.67 9.04
CA TYR A 62 1.76 -21.28 8.57
C TYR A 62 2.02 -20.23 9.64
N SER A 63 1.66 -20.50 10.89
CA SER A 63 1.95 -19.62 12.03
C SER A 63 3.45 -19.51 12.28
N LEU A 64 4.16 -20.63 12.23
CA LEU A 64 5.61 -20.69 12.39
C LEU A 64 6.31 -19.94 11.26
N LEU A 65 5.87 -20.14 10.00
CA LEU A 65 6.38 -19.40 8.86
C LEU A 65 6.14 -17.90 9.00
N LEU A 66 4.93 -17.51 9.42
CA LEU A 66 4.58 -16.11 9.65
C LEU A 66 5.49 -15.49 10.73
N LEU A 67 5.62 -16.16 11.88
CA LEU A 67 6.52 -15.74 12.96
C LEU A 67 7.98 -15.69 12.52
N GLY A 68 8.43 -16.65 11.70
CA GLY A 68 9.78 -16.69 11.15
C GLY A 68 10.08 -15.52 10.24
N VAL A 69 9.18 -15.19 9.31
CA VAL A 69 9.31 -14.01 8.43
C VAL A 69 9.26 -12.72 9.23
N PHE A 70 8.33 -12.60 10.19
CA PHE A 70 8.29 -11.46 11.10
C PHE A 70 9.57 -11.34 11.92
N GLY A 71 10.11 -12.44 12.43
CA GLY A 71 11.37 -12.47 13.15
C GLY A 71 12.53 -12.01 12.27
N LEU A 72 12.63 -12.53 11.05
CA LEU A 72 13.66 -12.15 10.09
C LEU A 72 13.60 -10.66 9.72
N TRP A 73 12.43 -10.04 9.78
CA TRP A 73 12.27 -8.60 9.53
C TRP A 73 12.50 -7.73 10.78
N LEU A 74 11.97 -8.15 11.94
CA LEU A 74 12.04 -7.38 13.19
C LEU A 74 13.38 -7.52 13.89
N ILE A 75 13.99 -8.71 13.93
CA ILE A 75 15.24 -8.96 14.66
C ILE A 75 16.37 -8.06 14.13
N PRO A 76 16.64 -7.94 12.82
CA PRO A 76 17.67 -7.02 12.34
C PRO A 76 17.35 -5.56 12.67
N SER A 77 16.08 -5.17 12.63
CA SER A 77 15.66 -3.80 12.95
C SER A 77 15.91 -3.46 14.42
N VAL A 78 15.56 -4.37 15.33
CA VAL A 78 15.84 -4.26 16.77
C VAL A 78 17.34 -4.30 17.03
N TRP A 79 18.06 -5.21 16.39
CA TRP A 79 19.51 -5.36 16.52
C TRP A 79 20.25 -4.10 16.10
N VAL A 80 19.92 -3.55 14.93
CA VAL A 80 20.48 -2.28 14.44
C VAL A 80 20.12 -1.13 15.38
N ALA A 81 18.89 -1.09 15.89
CA ALA A 81 18.45 -0.07 16.84
C ALA A 81 19.18 -0.16 18.20
N TRP A 82 19.61 -1.36 18.61
CA TRP A 82 20.40 -1.57 19.83
C TRP A 82 21.88 -1.27 19.64
N GLN A 83 22.45 -1.59 18.48
CA GLN A 83 23.89 -1.39 18.23
C GLN A 83 24.24 0.01 17.73
N SER A 84 23.34 0.67 17.01
CA SER A 84 23.62 1.98 16.42
C SER A 84 23.54 3.08 17.47
N PRO A 85 24.48 4.05 17.46
CA PRO A 85 24.32 5.27 18.23
C PRO A 85 22.98 5.93 17.91
N ARG A 86 22.34 6.49 18.93
CA ARG A 86 21.09 7.25 18.76
C ARG A 86 21.37 8.47 17.90
N ILE A 87 20.50 8.71 16.91
CA ILE A 87 20.63 9.83 15.98
C ILE A 87 20.19 11.12 16.69
N ASP A 88 20.88 12.22 16.39
CA ASP A 88 20.55 13.55 16.88
C ASP A 88 19.08 13.91 16.57
N PRO A 89 18.26 14.31 17.55
CA PRO A 89 16.80 14.48 17.38
C PRO A 89 16.44 15.60 16.41
N GLU A 90 17.36 16.49 16.05
CA GLU A 90 17.14 17.52 15.04
C GLU A 90 16.91 16.95 13.63
N ILE A 91 17.59 15.85 13.29
CA ILE A 91 17.51 15.23 11.97
C ILE A 91 16.09 14.67 11.72
N PRO A 92 15.51 13.82 12.60
CA PRO A 92 14.12 13.38 12.46
C PRO A 92 13.13 14.55 12.47
N ARG A 93 13.37 15.59 13.30
CA ARG A 93 12.50 16.78 13.34
C ARG A 93 12.49 17.54 12.00
N ALA A 94 13.58 17.51 11.23
CA ALA A 94 13.64 18.11 9.90
C ALA A 94 12.94 17.25 8.82
N ILE A 95 13.11 15.93 8.87
CA ILE A 95 12.70 15.02 7.77
C ILE A 95 11.27 14.49 7.94
N MET A 96 10.86 14.14 9.16
CA MET A 96 9.59 13.46 9.39
C MET A 96 8.35 14.32 9.09
N PRO A 97 8.28 15.63 9.41
CA PRO A 97 7.11 16.43 9.06
C PRO A 97 6.82 16.48 7.56
N PRO A 98 7.79 16.82 6.67
CA PRO A 98 7.55 16.77 5.24
C PRO A 98 7.31 15.34 4.76
N ALA A 99 7.96 14.32 5.33
CA ALA A 99 7.69 12.93 5.00
C ALA A 99 6.24 12.51 5.30
N LEU A 100 5.69 12.91 6.46
CA LEU A 100 4.31 12.63 6.85
C LEU A 100 3.31 13.41 5.99
N LEU A 101 3.59 14.67 5.68
CA LEU A 101 2.77 15.47 4.75
C LEU A 101 2.74 14.81 3.38
N VAL A 102 3.88 14.38 2.88
CA VAL A 102 3.99 13.79 1.57
C VAL A 102 3.34 12.39 1.55
N PHE A 103 3.47 11.61 2.64
CA PHE A 103 2.71 10.38 2.85
C PHE A 103 1.19 10.65 2.92
N PHE A 104 0.77 11.76 3.53
CA PHE A 104 -0.63 12.17 3.54
C PHE A 104 -1.15 12.51 2.13
N CYS A 105 -0.47 13.40 1.40
CA CYS A 105 -0.81 13.73 0.02
C CYS A 105 -0.85 12.48 -0.85
N LEU A 106 0.10 11.59 -0.64
CA LEU A 106 0.16 10.33 -1.35
C LEU A 106 -1.01 9.42 -1.00
N THR A 107 -1.27 9.15 0.27
CA THR A 107 -2.41 8.29 0.64
C THR A 107 -3.73 8.90 0.22
N LEU A 108 -3.82 10.22 0.21
CA LEU A 108 -4.93 10.95 -0.39
C LEU A 108 -5.03 10.59 -1.87
N LEU A 109 -4.00 10.81 -2.69
CA LEU A 109 -3.92 10.46 -4.13
C LEU A 109 -4.07 8.95 -4.41
N THR A 110 -3.65 8.15 -3.44
CA THR A 110 -3.81 6.72 -3.18
C THR A 110 -5.22 6.18 -3.22
N SER A 111 -5.99 6.72 -2.29
CA SER A 111 -7.22 6.13 -1.83
C SER A 111 -8.31 6.30 -2.87
N GLY A 112 -9.13 5.28 -3.11
CA GLY A 112 -10.25 5.39 -4.05
C GLY A 112 -11.26 6.47 -3.61
N ILE A 113 -12.23 6.75 -4.49
CA ILE A 113 -13.46 7.56 -4.20
C ILE A 113 -14.18 7.08 -2.93
N GLU A 114 -13.88 5.85 -2.55
CA GLU A 114 -14.51 5.08 -1.49
C GLU A 114 -13.92 5.33 -0.09
N SER A 115 -12.87 6.14 0.07
CA SER A 115 -12.16 6.42 1.34
C SER A 115 -12.97 7.02 2.52
N GLY A 116 -14.30 6.95 2.48
CA GLY A 116 -15.15 7.08 3.65
C GLY A 116 -15.07 5.88 4.60
N VAL A 117 -15.73 6.00 5.76
CA VAL A 117 -15.80 4.96 6.77
C VAL A 117 -16.59 3.74 6.22
N HIS A 118 -15.87 2.76 5.71
CA HIS A 118 -16.47 1.54 5.16
C HIS A 118 -17.05 0.63 6.24
N PHE A 119 -18.29 0.19 6.05
CA PHE A 119 -18.90 -0.89 6.83
C PHE A 119 -18.80 -2.20 6.05
N GLN A 120 -18.61 -3.30 6.77
CA GLN A 120 -18.74 -4.62 6.15
C GLN A 120 -20.20 -4.84 5.70
N PRO A 121 -20.47 -5.63 4.66
CA PRO A 121 -21.84 -5.94 4.24
C PRO A 121 -22.76 -6.36 5.39
N ALA A 122 -22.29 -7.29 6.23
CA ALA A 122 -23.04 -7.73 7.40
C ALA A 122 -23.24 -6.62 8.44
N GLU A 123 -22.32 -5.66 8.55
CA GLU A 123 -22.50 -4.50 9.42
C GLU A 123 -23.54 -3.53 8.85
N VAL A 124 -23.61 -3.36 7.53
CA VAL A 124 -24.67 -2.56 6.90
C VAL A 124 -26.02 -3.20 7.16
N ASP A 125 -26.16 -4.49 6.86
CA ASP A 125 -27.43 -5.21 6.95
C ASP A 125 -27.92 -5.35 8.40
N LEU A 126 -27.03 -5.38 9.41
CA LEU A 126 -27.40 -5.54 10.81
C LEU A 126 -27.45 -4.23 11.61
N LEU A 127 -26.55 -3.28 11.34
CA LEU A 127 -26.42 -2.06 12.15
C LEU A 127 -27.27 -0.91 11.64
N PHE A 128 -27.49 -0.80 10.33
CA PHE A 128 -28.26 0.30 9.73
C PHE A 128 -29.77 0.17 9.97
N PRO A 129 -30.39 -1.02 9.92
CA PRO A 129 -31.79 -1.17 10.36
C PRO A 129 -31.92 -1.24 11.89
N GLY A 130 -30.80 -1.33 12.62
CA GLY A 130 -30.80 -1.34 14.08
C GLY A 130 -31.14 0.04 14.69
N PRO A 131 -31.57 0.09 15.97
CA PRO A 131 -31.93 1.33 16.67
C PRO A 131 -30.69 2.13 17.10
N PHE A 132 -29.77 2.40 16.18
CA PHE A 132 -28.52 3.13 16.44
C PHE A 132 -28.50 4.48 15.73
N ARG A 133 -28.00 5.51 16.42
CA ARG A 133 -27.80 6.83 15.80
C ARG A 133 -26.60 6.80 14.87
N ARG A 134 -26.62 7.59 13.80
CA ARG A 134 -25.52 7.74 12.81
C ARG A 134 -24.16 7.99 13.47
N ARG A 135 -24.13 8.92 14.42
CA ARG A 135 -22.95 9.25 15.24
C ARG A 135 -22.39 8.06 16.01
N GLN A 136 -23.23 7.14 16.48
CA GLN A 136 -22.78 5.95 17.20
C GLN A 136 -22.14 4.93 16.26
N LEU A 137 -22.64 4.80 15.04
CA LEU A 137 -22.02 3.94 14.01
C LEU A 137 -20.67 4.51 13.54
N LEU A 138 -20.58 5.83 13.38
CA LEU A 138 -19.32 6.51 13.11
C LEU A 138 -18.32 6.33 14.24
N LEU A 139 -18.73 6.57 15.49
CA LEU A 139 -17.89 6.38 16.66
C LEU A 139 -17.45 4.93 16.80
N TYR A 140 -18.34 3.96 16.57
CA TYR A 140 -18.01 2.53 16.53
C TYR A 140 -16.85 2.26 15.55
N ARG A 141 -16.91 2.84 14.35
CA ARG A 141 -15.84 2.67 13.38
C ARG A 141 -14.55 3.37 13.78
N ILE A 142 -14.62 4.61 14.25
CA ILE A 142 -13.44 5.35 14.69
C ILE A 142 -12.73 4.60 15.81
N VAL A 143 -13.48 4.06 16.77
CA VAL A 143 -12.92 3.23 17.85
C VAL A 143 -12.31 1.95 17.31
N ALA A 144 -12.98 1.23 16.39
CA ALA A 144 -12.42 0.05 15.75
C ALA A 144 -11.12 0.36 14.97
N LEU A 145 -11.05 1.54 14.34
CA LEU A 145 -9.85 2.05 13.67
C LEU A 145 -8.74 2.33 14.67
N VAL A 146 -9.02 3.00 15.80
CA VAL A 146 -8.04 3.25 16.88
C VAL A 146 -7.43 1.94 17.36
N PHE A 147 -8.25 0.90 17.62
CA PHE A 147 -7.74 -0.42 18.01
C PHE A 147 -6.83 -1.04 16.95
N GLY A 148 -7.20 -0.94 15.67
CA GLY A 148 -6.35 -1.39 14.57
C GLY A 148 -5.01 -0.65 14.51
N MET A 149 -5.02 0.66 14.71
CA MET A 149 -3.81 1.50 14.68
C MET A 149 -2.89 1.23 15.87
N ILE A 150 -3.42 0.99 17.07
CA ILE A 150 -2.65 0.61 18.27
C ILE A 150 -1.86 -0.68 18.04
N LEU A 151 -2.46 -1.67 17.36
CA LEU A 151 -1.78 -2.92 17.04
C LEU A 151 -0.74 -2.72 15.92
N GLY A 152 -1.12 -2.00 14.86
CA GLY A 152 -0.24 -1.75 13.72
C GLY A 152 0.99 -0.91 14.09
N SER A 153 0.80 0.11 14.94
CA SER A 153 1.87 1.00 15.39
C SER A 153 2.93 0.30 16.23
N SER A 154 2.61 -0.83 16.88
CA SER A 154 3.60 -1.64 17.61
C SER A 154 4.70 -2.17 16.68
N PHE A 155 4.38 -2.46 15.42
CA PHE A 155 5.36 -2.90 14.43
C PHE A 155 6.17 -1.72 13.89
N PHE A 156 5.50 -0.61 13.55
CA PHE A 156 6.19 0.57 13.02
C PHE A 156 7.03 1.31 14.07
N SER A 157 6.69 1.22 15.36
CA SER A 157 7.47 1.83 16.45
C SER A 157 8.89 1.26 16.51
N ILE A 158 9.07 -0.04 16.25
CA ILE A 158 10.38 -0.71 16.24
C ILE A 158 11.31 -0.10 15.19
N ILE A 159 10.77 0.26 14.02
CA ILE A 159 11.54 0.90 12.94
C ILE A 159 11.96 2.32 13.36
N VAL A 160 11.06 3.04 14.02
CA VAL A 160 11.23 4.45 14.41
C VAL A 160 12.07 4.62 15.68
N VAL A 161 12.26 3.56 16.48
CA VAL A 161 13.05 3.60 17.72
C VAL A 161 14.46 4.11 17.51
N ARG A 162 15.08 3.88 16.35
CA ARG A 162 16.41 4.45 16.04
C ARG A 162 16.43 5.99 16.08
N TRP A 163 15.30 6.62 15.84
CA TRP A 163 15.12 8.08 15.81
C TRP A 163 14.53 8.65 17.10
N SER A 164 14.25 7.82 18.09
CA SER A 164 13.69 8.22 19.38
C SER A 164 14.59 7.83 20.53
N SER A 165 14.67 8.67 21.56
CA SER A 165 15.36 8.33 22.81
C SER A 165 14.56 7.35 23.68
N LEU A 166 13.23 7.32 23.53
CA LEU A 166 12.30 6.54 24.36
C LEU A 166 11.39 5.68 23.46
N TRP A 167 11.35 4.38 23.72
CA TRP A 167 10.44 3.48 23.00
C TRP A 167 8.95 3.88 23.14
N PRO A 168 8.45 4.27 24.33
CA PRO A 168 7.07 4.73 24.47
C PRO A 168 6.77 5.99 23.65
N ALA A 169 7.73 6.91 23.52
CA ALA A 169 7.58 8.11 22.70
C ALA A 169 7.45 7.77 21.21
N ALA A 170 8.28 6.84 20.71
CA ALA A 170 8.17 6.32 19.35
C ALA A 170 6.83 5.63 19.12
N TYR A 171 6.41 4.76 20.03
CA TYR A 171 5.14 4.04 19.91
C TYR A 171 3.93 4.97 19.92
N LEU A 172 3.82 5.88 20.89
CA LEU A 172 2.71 6.81 21.00
C LEU A 172 2.71 7.81 19.84
N GLY A 173 3.88 8.35 19.46
CA GLY A 173 4.02 9.27 18.34
C GLY A 173 3.63 8.64 17.00
N VAL A 174 4.08 7.41 16.72
CA VAL A 174 3.67 6.67 15.52
C VAL A 174 2.17 6.34 15.56
N THR A 175 1.63 5.92 16.70
CA THR A 175 0.19 5.64 16.86
C THR A 175 -0.64 6.87 16.54
N LEU A 176 -0.30 8.02 17.13
CA LEU A 176 -1.01 9.28 16.91
C LEU A 176 -0.82 9.80 15.49
N ALA A 177 0.34 9.59 14.87
CA ALA A 177 0.57 9.98 13.48
C ALA A 177 -0.27 9.15 12.51
N LEU A 178 -0.28 7.82 12.65
CA LEU A 178 -1.11 6.94 11.81
C LEU A 178 -2.61 7.20 12.01
N LEU A 179 -3.01 7.44 13.27
CA LEU A 179 -4.39 7.82 13.60
C LEU A 179 -4.76 9.14 12.92
N PHE A 180 -3.92 10.17 13.07
CA PHE A 180 -4.15 11.49 12.49
C PHE A 180 -4.27 11.44 10.96
N LEU A 181 -3.37 10.73 10.30
CA LEU A 181 -3.40 10.54 8.85
C LEU A 181 -4.69 9.86 8.39
N SER A 182 -5.13 8.84 9.11
CA SER A 182 -6.37 8.11 8.80
C SER A 182 -7.61 8.96 9.05
N LEU A 183 -7.63 9.73 10.14
CA LEU A 183 -8.72 10.64 10.47
C LEU A 183 -8.81 11.79 9.46
N LEU A 184 -7.68 12.35 9.02
CA LEU A 184 -7.66 13.36 7.96
C LEU A 184 -8.22 12.83 6.63
N GLN A 185 -7.91 11.58 6.27
CA GLN A 185 -8.50 10.96 5.08
C GLN A 185 -10.01 10.85 5.20
N ILE A 186 -10.52 10.40 6.35
CA ILE A 186 -11.97 10.32 6.62
C ILE A 186 -12.60 11.71 6.58
N LEU A 187 -11.99 12.70 7.23
CA LEU A 187 -12.45 14.08 7.24
C LEU A 187 -12.55 14.66 5.83
N LEU A 188 -11.51 14.47 5.01
CA LEU A 188 -11.55 14.88 3.60
C LEU A 188 -12.63 14.13 2.84
N GLY A 189 -12.78 12.82 3.06
CA GLY A 189 -13.86 12.03 2.47
C GLY A 189 -15.25 12.63 2.76
N VAL A 190 -15.51 12.98 4.02
CA VAL A 190 -16.76 13.61 4.46
C VAL A 190 -16.92 15.03 3.89
N LEU A 191 -15.87 15.86 3.94
CA LEU A 191 -15.91 17.21 3.37
C LEU A 191 -16.24 17.17 1.87
N VAL A 192 -15.57 16.28 1.14
CA VAL A 192 -15.78 16.16 -0.30
C VAL A 192 -17.17 15.60 -0.60
N SER A 193 -17.69 14.72 0.24
CA SER A 193 -19.02 14.17 0.04
C SER A 193 -20.14 15.19 0.31
N VAL A 194 -19.87 16.23 1.10
CA VAL A 194 -20.73 17.42 1.22
C VAL A 194 -20.63 18.30 -0.04
N LEU A 195 -19.45 18.44 -0.65
CA LEU A 195 -19.23 19.18 -1.90
C LEU A 195 -19.40 18.28 -3.15
N ALA A 196 -20.64 18.03 -3.58
CA ALA A 196 -21.11 17.41 -4.85
C ALA A 196 -20.18 16.39 -5.60
N GLU A 197 -20.71 15.25 -6.06
CA GLU A 197 -19.92 14.15 -6.67
C GLU A 197 -18.97 14.56 -7.83
N ALA A 198 -19.29 15.59 -8.62
CA ALA A 198 -18.46 16.07 -9.73
C ALA A 198 -17.22 16.89 -9.28
N THR A 199 -17.25 17.46 -8.07
CA THR A 199 -16.15 18.23 -7.50
C THR A 199 -15.13 17.36 -6.76
N TYR A 200 -15.41 16.06 -6.52
CA TYR A 200 -14.54 15.19 -5.72
C TYR A 200 -13.12 15.08 -6.25
N THR A 201 -12.97 14.74 -7.53
CA THR A 201 -11.64 14.57 -8.13
C THR A 201 -10.92 15.92 -8.29
N ARG A 202 -11.67 17.00 -8.52
CA ARG A 202 -11.12 18.35 -8.68
C ARG A 202 -10.66 18.96 -7.36
N LEU A 203 -11.42 18.76 -6.27
CA LEU A 203 -11.06 19.27 -4.95
C LEU A 203 -9.83 18.56 -4.40
N ARG A 204 -9.75 17.24 -4.54
CA ARG A 204 -8.56 16.47 -4.12
C ARG A 204 -7.32 16.87 -4.90
N LEU A 205 -7.45 17.00 -6.22
CA LEU A 205 -6.36 17.53 -7.04
C LEU A 205 -6.01 18.97 -6.63
N GLY A 206 -7.01 19.81 -6.35
CA GLY A 206 -6.85 21.17 -5.87
C GLY A 206 -6.09 21.25 -4.54
N VAL A 207 -6.45 20.45 -3.54
CA VAL A 207 -5.74 20.36 -2.25
C VAL A 207 -4.29 19.94 -2.48
N VAL A 208 -4.06 18.92 -3.30
CA VAL A 208 -2.71 18.43 -3.61
C VAL A 208 -1.90 19.48 -4.38
N VAL A 209 -2.51 20.18 -5.33
CA VAL A 209 -1.87 21.25 -6.11
C VAL A 209 -1.57 22.44 -5.22
N VAL A 210 -2.47 22.84 -4.32
CA VAL A 210 -2.25 23.95 -3.38
C VAL A 210 -1.14 23.61 -2.40
N LEU A 211 -1.17 22.41 -1.80
CA LEU A 211 -0.10 21.94 -0.91
C LEU A 211 1.23 21.80 -1.67
N GLY A 212 1.19 21.26 -2.88
CA GLY A 212 2.37 21.12 -3.75
C GLY A 212 2.95 22.47 -4.15
N LEU A 213 2.11 23.43 -4.54
CA LEU A 213 2.54 24.80 -4.88
C LEU A 213 3.10 25.51 -3.64
N ALA A 214 2.48 25.35 -2.47
CA ALA A 214 2.99 25.89 -1.22
C ALA A 214 4.38 25.32 -0.88
N LEU A 215 4.59 24.02 -1.10
CA LEU A 215 5.90 23.38 -0.92
C LEU A 215 6.92 23.85 -1.97
N VAL A 216 6.54 23.98 -3.23
CA VAL A 216 7.42 24.47 -4.31
C VAL A 216 7.82 25.93 -4.06
N LEU A 217 6.88 26.79 -3.65
CA LEU A 217 7.16 28.18 -3.29
C LEU A 217 8.08 28.26 -2.08
N GLY A 218 7.86 27.43 -1.07
CA GLY A 218 8.76 27.33 0.10
C GLY A 218 10.15 26.82 -0.28
N ALA A 219 10.24 25.81 -1.14
CA ALA A 219 11.51 25.28 -1.63
C ALA A 219 12.25 26.28 -2.52
N TRP A 220 11.52 27.05 -3.35
CA TRP A 220 12.09 28.10 -4.21
C TRP A 220 12.74 29.22 -3.39
N GLN A 221 12.12 29.62 -2.27
CA GLN A 221 12.70 30.61 -1.35
C GLN A 221 14.01 30.14 -0.71
N VAL A 222 14.19 28.83 -0.60
CA VAL A 222 15.32 28.18 0.08
C VAL A 222 16.36 27.67 -0.92
N TRP A 223 16.05 27.72 -2.22
CA TRP A 223 16.89 27.14 -3.26
C TRP A 223 18.29 27.78 -3.23
N PRO A 224 19.37 26.97 -3.07
CA PRO A 224 20.72 27.51 -3.00
C PRO A 224 21.08 28.19 -4.32
N ARG A 225 21.39 29.49 -4.26
CA ARG A 225 21.89 30.25 -5.41
C ARG A 225 23.39 30.03 -5.52
N GLY A 226 23.79 28.92 -6.15
CA GLY A 226 25.19 28.64 -6.49
C GLY A 226 25.96 27.73 -5.54
N GLU A 227 25.32 27.17 -4.50
CA GLU A 227 25.93 26.18 -3.60
C GLU A 227 25.52 24.74 -3.96
N VAL A 228 26.33 23.76 -3.54
CA VAL A 228 25.99 22.34 -3.66
C VAL A 228 24.72 22.06 -2.86
N PHE A 229 23.74 21.40 -3.47
CA PHE A 229 22.47 21.09 -2.85
C PHE A 229 22.66 20.19 -1.62
N ASP A 230 22.47 20.76 -0.43
CA ASP A 230 22.32 19.99 0.81
C ASP A 230 20.84 19.93 1.20
N LEU A 231 20.30 18.72 1.20
CA LEU A 231 18.89 18.47 1.49
C LEU A 231 18.57 18.82 2.95
N LEU A 232 19.47 18.58 3.90
CA LEU A 232 19.16 18.78 5.32
C LEU A 232 18.95 20.26 5.62
N THR A 233 19.92 21.08 5.25
CA THR A 233 19.86 22.53 5.42
C THR A 233 18.69 23.13 4.65
N SER A 234 18.38 22.62 3.46
CA SER A 234 17.20 23.03 2.70
C SER A 234 15.89 22.70 3.42
N LEU A 235 15.75 21.51 4.00
CA LEU A 235 14.56 21.14 4.78
C LEU A 235 14.45 21.92 6.10
N GLN A 236 15.58 22.18 6.76
CA GLN A 236 15.62 23.02 7.96
C GLN A 236 15.20 24.46 7.64
N LYS A 237 15.77 25.05 6.59
CA LYS A 237 15.38 26.38 6.09
C LYS A 237 13.89 26.42 5.70
N LEU A 238 13.37 25.39 5.02
CA LEU A 238 11.94 25.29 4.68
C LEU A 238 11.05 25.39 5.93
N ARG A 239 11.43 24.76 7.03
CA ARG A 239 10.68 24.84 8.31
C ARG A 239 10.68 26.23 8.92
N THR A 240 11.64 27.09 8.60
CA THR A 240 11.67 28.47 9.10
C THR A 240 10.77 29.42 8.30
N THR A 241 10.44 29.07 7.04
CA THR A 241 9.53 29.86 6.20
C THR A 241 8.12 29.90 6.80
N THR A 242 7.38 30.99 6.57
CA THR A 242 5.99 31.13 7.06
C THR A 242 5.09 30.04 6.50
N VAL A 243 5.25 29.72 5.21
CA VAL A 243 4.48 28.66 4.53
C VAL A 243 4.82 27.29 5.12
N GLY A 244 6.11 26.99 5.30
CA GLY A 244 6.55 25.73 5.90
C GLY A 244 6.05 25.57 7.32
N ARG A 245 6.08 26.63 8.15
CA ARG A 245 5.53 26.59 9.52
C ARG A 245 4.05 26.25 9.54
N VAL A 246 3.24 26.90 8.71
CA VAL A 246 1.78 26.67 8.70
C VAL A 246 1.44 25.28 8.15
N VAL A 247 2.03 24.89 7.02
CA VAL A 247 1.70 23.62 6.35
C VAL A 247 2.26 22.41 7.12
N LEU A 248 3.45 22.53 7.69
CA LEU A 248 4.09 21.43 8.43
C LEU A 248 3.70 21.39 9.91
N ALA A 249 3.07 22.43 10.47
CA ALA A 249 2.67 22.49 11.89
C ALA A 249 2.00 21.21 12.42
N PRO A 250 0.93 20.68 11.80
CA PRO A 250 0.25 19.49 12.34
C PRO A 250 1.15 18.25 12.34
N PHE A 251 2.03 18.13 11.34
CA PHE A 251 2.98 17.02 11.24
C PHE A 251 4.17 17.19 12.18
N ALA A 252 4.63 18.44 12.38
CA ALA A 252 5.69 18.78 13.31
C ALA A 252 5.31 18.44 14.75
N LEU A 253 4.05 18.69 15.14
CA LEU A 253 3.53 18.32 16.46
C LEU A 253 3.66 16.81 16.71
N LEU A 254 3.28 15.99 15.74
CA LEU A 254 3.39 14.52 15.84
C LEU A 254 4.85 14.07 15.93
N THR A 255 5.74 14.79 15.24
CA THR A 255 7.18 14.51 15.23
C THR A 255 7.81 14.82 16.58
N GLN A 256 7.34 15.85 17.28
CA GLN A 256 7.81 16.20 18.62
C GLN A 256 7.45 15.12 19.65
N VAL A 257 6.31 14.45 19.50
CA VAL A 257 5.97 13.27 20.33
C VAL A 257 6.96 12.13 20.08
N VAL A 258 7.30 11.86 18.82
CA VAL A 258 8.27 10.79 18.47
C VAL A 258 9.66 11.11 18.99
N THR A 259 10.07 12.38 18.96
CA THR A 259 11.43 12.82 19.31
C THR A 259 11.55 13.38 20.74
N ALA A 260 10.60 13.03 21.61
CA ALA A 260 10.58 13.49 22.99
C ALA A 260 11.70 12.83 23.82
N GLU A 261 12.54 13.64 24.44
CA GLU A 261 13.72 13.17 25.18
C GLU A 261 13.39 12.71 26.60
N ARG A 262 12.40 13.34 27.22
CA ARG A 262 12.01 13.12 28.63
C ARG A 262 10.52 12.79 28.74
N TYR A 263 10.17 11.95 29.71
CA TYR A 263 8.77 11.61 30.02
C TYR A 263 7.97 12.85 30.47
N PHE A 264 8.59 13.72 31.26
CA PHE A 264 8.03 14.98 31.71
C PHE A 264 9.11 16.07 31.65
N PRO A 265 8.81 17.28 31.16
CA PRO A 265 7.53 17.77 30.65
C PRO A 265 7.27 17.46 29.17
N ASP A 266 8.30 17.06 28.42
CA ASP A 266 8.27 17.05 26.96
C ASP A 266 7.24 16.07 26.39
N LEU A 267 7.34 14.78 26.73
CA LEU A 267 6.44 13.77 26.18
C LEU A 267 4.97 14.07 26.56
N LEU A 268 4.70 14.38 27.83
CA LEU A 268 3.33 14.65 28.27
C LEU A 268 2.72 15.89 27.58
N GLY A 269 3.50 16.97 27.45
CA GLY A 269 3.06 18.20 26.78
C GLY A 269 2.74 17.98 25.31
N TRP A 270 3.65 17.35 24.57
CA TRP A 270 3.41 17.07 23.14
C TRP A 270 2.33 16.01 22.93
N LEU A 271 2.25 14.99 23.80
CA LEU A 271 1.23 13.95 23.73
C LEU A 271 -0.17 14.54 23.93
N THR A 272 -0.37 15.40 24.92
CA THR A 272 -1.66 16.05 25.17
C THR A 272 -2.09 16.93 24.00
N ALA A 273 -1.16 17.72 23.43
CA ALA A 273 -1.44 18.51 22.23
C ALA A 273 -1.79 17.63 21.01
N ALA A 274 -1.06 16.54 20.78
CA ALA A 274 -1.32 15.62 19.66
C ALA A 274 -2.63 14.83 19.83
N VAL A 275 -2.97 14.42 21.05
CA VAL A 275 -4.27 13.82 21.37
C VAL A 275 -5.39 14.85 21.16
N GLY A 276 -5.22 16.08 21.63
CA GLY A 276 -6.16 17.18 21.42
C GLY A 276 -6.41 17.45 19.94
N MET A 277 -5.35 17.46 19.12
CA MET A 277 -5.46 17.60 17.66
C MET A 277 -6.27 16.45 17.03
N ASN A 278 -6.00 15.19 17.39
CA ASN A 278 -6.78 14.05 16.90
C ASN A 278 -8.24 14.12 17.33
N LEU A 279 -8.52 14.48 18.59
CA LEU A 279 -9.87 14.67 19.11
C LEU A 279 -10.60 15.81 18.40
N ALA A 280 -9.92 16.90 18.06
CA ALA A 280 -10.49 18.00 17.29
C ALA A 280 -10.91 17.54 15.89
N VAL A 281 -10.09 16.72 15.21
CA VAL A 281 -10.46 16.11 13.92
C VAL A 281 -11.66 15.18 14.07
N VAL A 282 -11.70 14.34 15.11
CA VAL A 282 -12.86 13.47 15.40
C VAL A 282 -14.12 14.31 15.64
N ALA A 283 -14.04 15.35 16.44
CA ALA A 283 -15.16 16.24 16.73
C ALA A 283 -15.67 16.93 15.44
N LEU A 284 -14.75 17.35 14.56
CA LEU A 284 -15.10 17.93 13.27
C LEU A 284 -15.80 16.92 12.35
N ILE A 285 -15.31 15.68 12.28
CA ILE A 285 -15.95 14.59 11.53
C ILE A 285 -17.39 14.36 12.04
N LEU A 286 -17.57 14.29 13.36
CA LEU A 286 -18.89 14.07 13.97
C LEU A 286 -19.84 15.27 13.78
N LYS A 287 -19.31 16.49 13.64
CA LYS A 287 -20.10 17.70 13.37
C LYS A 287 -20.56 17.81 11.91
N LEU A 288 -19.76 17.30 10.97
CA LEU A 288 -20.03 17.35 9.52
C LEU A 288 -21.01 16.25 9.02
N ASP A 289 -21.57 15.43 9.92
CA ASP A 289 -22.39 14.22 9.68
C ASP A 289 -23.79 14.45 9.04
N ALA A 290 -23.98 15.47 8.20
CA ALA A 290 -25.30 15.80 7.65
C ALA A 290 -25.82 14.76 6.64
N ASN A 291 -24.97 14.18 5.78
CA ASN A 291 -25.38 13.29 4.66
C ASN A 291 -24.63 11.95 4.57
N TYR A 292 -24.00 11.51 5.66
CA TYR A 292 -23.07 10.37 5.66
C TYR A 292 -23.74 9.00 5.39
N LEU A 293 -24.96 8.78 5.90
CA LEU A 293 -25.58 7.45 5.91
C LEU A 293 -25.95 6.97 4.50
N GLU A 294 -26.61 7.81 3.70
CA GLU A 294 -26.96 7.48 2.31
C GLU A 294 -25.72 7.22 1.45
N GLN A 295 -24.65 7.99 1.68
CA GLN A 295 -23.39 7.84 0.96
C GLN A 295 -22.62 6.58 1.37
N SER A 296 -22.63 6.22 2.66
CA SER A 296 -22.01 4.98 3.13
C SER A 296 -22.74 3.73 2.65
N VAL A 297 -24.07 3.78 2.50
CA VAL A 297 -24.87 2.71 1.86
C VAL A 297 -24.54 2.65 0.37
N ALA A 298 -24.57 3.78 -0.35
CA ALA A 298 -24.26 3.81 -1.78
C ALA A 298 -22.81 3.38 -2.08
N ALA A 299 -21.84 3.77 -1.25
CA ALA A 299 -20.45 3.34 -1.36
C ALA A 299 -20.31 1.83 -1.10
N SER A 300 -20.99 1.30 -0.09
CA SER A 300 -21.02 -0.14 0.21
C SER A 300 -21.66 -0.95 -0.92
N GLN A 301 -22.78 -0.48 -1.47
CA GLN A 301 -23.44 -1.11 -2.62
C GLN A 301 -22.58 -1.05 -3.88
N ARG A 302 -21.90 0.06 -4.16
CA ARG A 302 -20.94 0.17 -5.28
C ARG A 302 -19.76 -0.79 -5.09
N MET A 303 -19.24 -0.92 -3.87
CA MET A 303 -18.16 -1.86 -3.55
C MET A 303 -18.63 -3.31 -3.72
N GLN A 304 -19.84 -3.64 -3.27
CA GLN A 304 -20.46 -4.94 -3.48
C GLN A 304 -20.68 -5.23 -4.96
N ALA A 305 -21.23 -4.28 -5.72
CA ALA A 305 -21.40 -4.41 -7.16
C ALA A 305 -20.05 -4.63 -7.85
N ARG A 306 -18.98 -3.96 -7.42
CA ARG A 306 -17.62 -4.23 -7.91
C ARG A 306 -17.10 -5.61 -7.52
N LEU A 307 -17.29 -6.05 -6.27
CA LEU A 307 -16.88 -7.37 -5.82
C LEU A 307 -17.66 -8.47 -6.55
N GLN A 308 -18.95 -8.27 -6.81
CA GLN A 308 -19.78 -9.15 -7.60
C GLN A 308 -19.36 -9.14 -9.07
N ASN A 309 -19.03 -7.96 -9.63
CA ASN A 309 -18.52 -7.85 -10.99
C ASN A 309 -17.13 -8.49 -11.11
N ALA A 310 -16.25 -8.37 -10.11
CA ALA A 310 -14.97 -9.08 -10.03
C ALA A 310 -15.20 -10.59 -9.98
N ARG A 311 -16.09 -11.06 -9.11
CA ARG A 311 -16.49 -12.49 -9.07
C ARG A 311 -17.09 -13.00 -10.38
N ARG A 312 -17.65 -12.11 -11.22
CA ARG A 312 -18.16 -12.42 -12.56
C ARG A 312 -17.13 -12.22 -13.68
N GLY A 313 -15.87 -11.93 -13.38
CA GLY A 313 -14.82 -11.63 -14.36
C GLY A 313 -14.98 -10.29 -15.09
N GLN A 314 -15.95 -9.47 -14.66
CA GLN A 314 -16.34 -8.18 -15.22
C GLN A 314 -15.83 -6.99 -14.40
N ALA A 315 -14.83 -7.19 -13.53
CA ALA A 315 -14.12 -6.06 -12.90
C ALA A 315 -13.32 -5.29 -13.96
N LEU A 316 -14.03 -4.52 -14.77
CA LEU A 316 -13.44 -3.43 -15.52
C LEU A 316 -12.88 -2.46 -14.48
N THR A 317 -11.56 -2.43 -14.36
CA THR A 317 -10.85 -1.21 -14.01
C THR A 317 -11.35 -0.15 -14.99
N LYS A 318 -12.28 0.71 -14.57
CA LYS A 318 -12.74 1.85 -15.36
C LYS A 318 -11.51 2.72 -15.61
N ALA A 319 -10.87 2.51 -16.76
CA ALA A 319 -9.68 3.22 -17.16
C ALA A 319 -10.03 4.71 -17.29
N ARG A 320 -9.50 5.54 -16.39
CA ARG A 320 -9.87 6.96 -16.27
C ARG A 320 -8.99 7.90 -17.11
N GLY A 321 -7.86 7.42 -17.63
CA GLY A 321 -6.92 8.23 -18.41
C GLY A 321 -7.23 8.31 -19.91
N ARG A 322 -6.99 9.48 -20.51
CA ARG A 322 -7.04 9.70 -21.97
C ARG A 322 -5.74 9.33 -22.69
N MET A 323 -4.63 9.18 -21.96
CA MET A 323 -3.34 8.80 -22.55
C MET A 323 -3.41 7.40 -23.17
N ARG A 324 -2.77 7.25 -24.33
CA ARG A 324 -2.64 6.00 -25.08
C ARG A 324 -1.17 5.85 -25.46
N SER A 325 -0.60 4.67 -25.24
CA SER A 325 0.71 4.35 -25.82
C SER A 325 0.57 4.21 -27.35
N PRO A 326 1.64 4.49 -28.12
CA PRO A 326 1.67 4.18 -29.54
C PRO A 326 1.45 2.68 -29.75
N ARG A 327 0.72 2.32 -30.82
CA ARG A 327 0.45 0.92 -31.15
C ARG A 327 1.77 0.21 -31.47
N LEU A 328 2.07 -0.85 -30.74
CA LEU A 328 3.28 -1.65 -30.97
C LEU A 328 3.10 -2.56 -32.19
N PRO A 329 4.18 -2.85 -32.94
CA PRO A 329 4.14 -3.75 -34.09
C PRO A 329 3.69 -5.15 -33.68
N ARG A 330 3.06 -5.89 -34.60
CA ARG A 330 2.56 -7.26 -34.37
C ARG A 330 3.74 -8.26 -34.32
N LEU A 331 4.53 -8.21 -33.26
CA LEU A 331 5.63 -9.14 -32.96
C LEU A 331 5.09 -10.52 -32.56
N GLY A 332 4.56 -11.30 -33.52
CA GLY A 332 3.97 -12.62 -33.23
C GLY A 332 2.76 -12.58 -32.28
N GLY A 333 2.04 -11.45 -32.24
CA GLY A 333 0.91 -11.23 -31.33
C GLY A 333 1.29 -10.68 -29.94
N ALA A 334 2.58 -10.57 -29.60
CA ALA A 334 3.01 -9.95 -28.34
C ALA A 334 2.73 -8.43 -28.29
N GLY A 335 2.92 -7.74 -29.41
CA GLY A 335 2.75 -6.28 -29.48
C GLY A 335 1.37 -5.78 -29.06
N PRO A 336 0.25 -6.34 -29.55
CA PRO A 336 -1.09 -5.97 -29.10
C PRO A 336 -1.33 -6.18 -27.60
N ILE A 337 -0.81 -7.26 -27.02
CA ILE A 337 -0.95 -7.56 -25.58
C ILE A 337 -0.10 -6.59 -24.77
N ALA A 338 1.15 -6.36 -25.17
CA ALA A 338 2.03 -5.36 -24.56
C ALA A 338 1.42 -3.95 -24.64
N TRP A 339 0.84 -3.59 -25.78
CA TRP A 339 0.15 -2.31 -25.96
C TRP A 339 -1.05 -2.18 -25.01
N ARG A 340 -1.85 -3.25 -24.87
CA ARG A 340 -2.96 -3.29 -23.91
C ARG A 340 -2.46 -3.09 -22.49
N GLN A 341 -1.44 -3.85 -22.05
CA GLN A 341 -0.91 -3.73 -20.69
C GLN A 341 -0.28 -2.37 -20.42
N LEU A 342 0.50 -1.83 -21.36
CA LEU A 342 1.04 -0.47 -21.27
C LEU A 342 -0.07 0.58 -21.22
N THR A 343 -1.15 0.40 -21.97
CA THR A 343 -2.30 1.32 -21.94
C THR A 343 -3.02 1.23 -20.60
N VAL A 344 -3.23 0.03 -20.06
CA VAL A 344 -3.83 -0.17 -18.73
C VAL A 344 -2.94 0.45 -17.65
N ALA A 345 -1.62 0.21 -17.74
CA ALA A 345 -0.64 0.85 -16.89
C ALA A 345 -0.77 2.37 -16.98
N LEU A 346 -0.53 2.99 -18.13
CA LEU A 346 -0.61 4.46 -18.28
C LEU A 346 -1.94 5.08 -17.84
N ARG A 347 -3.05 4.35 -17.96
CA ARG A 347 -4.38 4.86 -17.53
C ARG A 347 -4.67 4.68 -16.05
N ASN A 348 -4.03 3.72 -15.38
CA ASN A 348 -4.22 3.44 -13.96
C ASN A 348 -2.99 3.85 -13.10
N SER A 349 -1.84 4.16 -13.71
CA SER A 349 -0.53 4.24 -13.03
C SER A 349 -0.15 5.63 -12.55
N HIS A 350 -0.91 6.70 -12.82
CA HIS A 350 -0.57 8.04 -12.32
C HIS A 350 -0.29 8.05 -10.81
N PHE A 351 -1.03 7.24 -10.05
CA PHE A 351 -0.84 7.10 -8.61
C PHE A 351 0.24 6.09 -8.23
N ALA A 352 0.35 4.97 -8.94
CA ALA A 352 1.41 3.98 -8.69
C ALA A 352 2.80 4.54 -8.97
N LEU A 353 2.97 5.35 -10.03
CA LEU A 353 4.22 6.00 -10.39
C LEU A 353 4.62 7.10 -9.41
N LEU A 354 3.66 7.95 -8.99
CA LEU A 354 3.90 8.91 -7.91
C LEU A 354 4.22 8.19 -6.59
N PHE A 355 3.61 7.03 -6.35
CA PHE A 355 3.84 6.23 -5.15
C PHE A 355 5.21 5.60 -5.09
N VAL A 356 5.63 4.97 -6.18
CA VAL A 356 6.96 4.40 -6.29
C VAL A 356 8.02 5.51 -6.33
N GLY A 357 7.80 6.60 -7.08
CA GLY A 357 8.71 7.75 -7.12
C GLY A 357 8.87 8.41 -5.75
N LEU A 358 7.79 8.52 -4.97
CA LEU A 358 7.86 9.04 -3.62
C LEU A 358 8.58 8.09 -2.67
N ILE A 359 8.27 6.79 -2.68
CA ILE A 359 8.97 5.81 -1.84
C ILE A 359 10.47 5.84 -2.19
N SER A 360 10.81 5.94 -3.47
CA SER A 360 12.19 6.15 -3.93
C SER A 360 12.79 7.38 -3.25
N ALA A 361 12.14 8.55 -3.33
CA ALA A 361 12.62 9.79 -2.74
C ALA A 361 12.77 9.72 -1.21
N LEU A 362 11.78 9.14 -0.51
CA LEU A 362 11.78 8.95 0.95
C LEU A 362 12.86 7.96 1.39
N MET A 363 13.17 6.94 0.59
CA MET A 363 14.22 5.97 0.90
C MET A 363 15.60 6.51 0.55
N THR A 364 15.73 7.36 -0.46
CA THR A 364 16.99 8.06 -0.77
C THR A 364 17.30 9.20 0.18
N ALA A 365 16.29 9.86 0.74
CA ALA A 365 16.50 11.02 1.61
C ALA A 365 17.42 10.71 2.81
N PRO A 366 17.20 9.63 3.60
CA PRO A 366 18.11 9.24 4.68
C PRO A 366 19.57 9.01 4.24
N LEU A 367 19.77 8.55 3.00
CA LEU A 367 21.09 8.22 2.46
C LEU A 367 21.90 9.45 2.10
N LEU A 368 21.25 10.60 1.88
CA LEU A 368 21.90 11.89 1.70
C LEU A 368 22.60 12.40 2.97
N PHE A 369 22.25 11.83 4.13
CA PHE A 369 22.86 12.18 5.42
C PHE A 369 23.96 11.20 5.86
N VAL A 370 24.29 10.21 5.03
CA VAL A 370 25.45 9.33 5.28
C VAL A 370 26.69 10.05 4.78
N ASP A 371 27.73 10.15 5.62
CA ASP A 371 29.03 10.69 5.22
C ASP A 371 29.48 10.07 3.90
N LYS A 372 29.62 10.92 2.87
CA LYS A 372 30.05 10.51 1.51
C LYS A 372 31.38 9.73 1.56
N ALA A 373 32.21 9.98 2.57
CA ALA A 373 33.47 9.31 2.82
C ALA A 373 33.37 7.81 3.16
N ARG A 374 32.21 7.30 3.61
CA ARG A 374 32.03 5.90 4.04
C ARG A 374 31.42 4.96 2.99
N GLY A 375 31.39 5.36 1.71
CA GLY A 375 31.02 4.50 0.59
C GLY A 375 29.54 4.59 0.21
N GLY A 376 29.19 5.56 -0.65
CA GLY A 376 27.82 5.81 -1.09
C GLY A 376 27.09 4.61 -1.72
N VAL A 377 27.82 3.62 -2.25
CA VAL A 377 27.24 2.37 -2.78
C VAL A 377 26.61 1.53 -1.67
N ALA A 378 27.25 1.43 -0.50
CA ALA A 378 26.70 0.70 0.64
C ALA A 378 25.44 1.38 1.20
N ALA A 379 25.39 2.71 1.11
CA ALA A 379 24.21 3.50 1.45
C ALA A 379 23.08 3.29 0.42
N ALA A 380 23.38 3.27 -0.89
CA ALA A 380 22.40 3.11 -1.96
C ALA A 380 21.79 1.69 -2.06
N ALA A 381 22.54 0.66 -1.67
CA ALA A 381 22.13 -0.73 -1.85
C ALA A 381 20.76 -1.07 -1.19
N PRO A 382 20.47 -0.73 0.08
CA PRO A 382 19.17 -0.99 0.69
C PRO A 382 17.99 -0.36 -0.06
N ALA A 383 18.14 0.88 -0.57
CA ALA A 383 17.07 1.57 -1.30
C ALA A 383 16.79 0.88 -2.64
N LEU A 384 17.84 0.47 -3.37
CA LEU A 384 17.71 -0.28 -4.61
C LEU A 384 17.12 -1.68 -4.37
N SER A 385 17.57 -2.39 -3.33
CA SER A 385 17.05 -3.72 -2.98
C SER A 385 15.57 -3.67 -2.58
N MET A 386 15.18 -2.68 -1.77
CA MET A 386 13.78 -2.51 -1.37
C MET A 386 12.88 -2.18 -2.57
N MET A 387 13.36 -1.36 -3.51
CA MET A 387 12.66 -1.07 -4.76
C MET A 387 12.40 -2.34 -5.58
N VAL A 388 13.44 -3.14 -5.80
CA VAL A 388 13.34 -4.42 -6.52
C VAL A 388 12.28 -5.32 -5.87
N PHE A 389 12.15 -5.29 -4.54
CA PHE A 389 11.16 -6.11 -3.84
C PHE A 389 9.73 -5.55 -3.86
N LEU A 390 9.56 -4.23 -3.78
CA LEU A 390 8.26 -3.57 -3.69
C LEU A 390 7.58 -3.33 -5.04
N LEU A 391 8.36 -2.92 -6.05
CA LEU A 391 7.89 -2.64 -7.42
C LEU A 391 6.94 -3.71 -7.97
N PRO A 392 7.25 -5.00 -7.88
CA PRO A 392 6.44 -6.02 -8.54
C PRO A 392 5.13 -6.30 -7.83
N GLN A 393 5.09 -6.08 -6.50
CA GLN A 393 3.86 -6.21 -5.73
C GLN A 393 2.87 -5.10 -6.10
N MET A 394 3.37 -3.92 -6.45
CA MET A 394 2.59 -2.75 -6.86
C MET A 394 2.23 -2.75 -8.35
N LEU A 395 3.07 -3.35 -9.21
CA LEU A 395 2.94 -3.36 -10.67
C LEU A 395 2.38 -4.70 -11.18
N GLN A 396 1.12 -4.98 -10.89
CA GLN A 396 0.42 -6.19 -11.36
C GLN A 396 -0.15 -5.99 -12.78
N TYR A 397 0.71 -5.62 -13.74
CA TYR A 397 0.34 -5.46 -15.16
C TYR A 397 0.77 -6.67 -16.00
N ASP A 398 0.61 -7.86 -15.42
CA ASP A 398 1.01 -9.16 -15.98
C ASP A 398 -0.11 -10.20 -15.76
N PHE A 399 0.22 -11.50 -15.80
CA PHE A 399 -0.77 -12.59 -15.62
C PHE A 399 -1.56 -12.48 -14.31
N ARG A 400 -1.02 -11.83 -13.27
CA ARG A 400 -1.72 -11.63 -11.99
C ARG A 400 -2.90 -10.68 -12.11
N GLY A 401 -2.74 -9.63 -12.91
CA GLY A 401 -3.81 -8.67 -13.19
C GLY A 401 -4.92 -9.24 -14.08
N ASP A 402 -4.61 -10.30 -14.84
CA ASP A 402 -5.52 -10.96 -15.79
C ASP A 402 -6.00 -12.34 -15.32
N ILE A 403 -5.91 -12.65 -14.02
CA ILE A 403 -6.31 -13.97 -13.49
C ILE A 403 -7.74 -14.37 -13.89
N GLU A 404 -8.67 -13.41 -13.84
CA GLU A 404 -10.08 -13.59 -14.21
C GLU A 404 -10.31 -13.71 -15.72
N ARG A 405 -9.30 -13.48 -16.55
CA ARG A 405 -9.38 -13.44 -18.03
C ARG A 405 -8.46 -14.45 -18.71
N MET A 406 -7.98 -15.44 -17.95
CA MET A 406 -7.06 -16.44 -18.44
C MET A 406 -7.69 -17.29 -19.55
N ASP A 407 -9.01 -17.51 -19.49
CA ASP A 407 -9.83 -18.16 -20.50
C ASP A 407 -9.81 -17.38 -21.82
N VAL A 408 -10.03 -16.07 -21.75
CA VAL A 408 -9.99 -15.17 -22.90
C VAL A 408 -8.60 -15.16 -23.51
N LEU A 409 -7.54 -15.04 -22.69
CA LEU A 409 -6.15 -15.05 -23.18
C LEU A 409 -5.80 -16.35 -23.91
N LYS A 410 -6.29 -17.50 -23.43
CA LYS A 410 -6.08 -18.79 -24.09
C LYS A 410 -6.92 -18.99 -25.35
N SER A 411 -8.06 -18.31 -25.45
CA SER A 411 -8.91 -18.36 -26.65
C SER A 411 -8.37 -17.52 -27.82
N LEU A 412 -7.38 -16.65 -27.59
CA LEU A 412 -6.81 -15.80 -28.63
C LEU A 412 -6.01 -16.63 -29.65
N PRO A 413 -6.11 -16.33 -30.95
CA PRO A 413 -5.30 -16.97 -31.99
C PRO A 413 -3.87 -16.41 -31.99
N ILE A 414 -3.20 -16.47 -30.85
CA ILE A 414 -1.84 -15.97 -30.62
C ILE A 414 -1.03 -17.10 -30.01
N SER A 415 0.23 -17.23 -30.42
CA SER A 415 1.10 -18.25 -29.83
C SER A 415 1.29 -18.02 -28.32
N PRO A 416 1.46 -19.08 -27.52
CA PRO A 416 1.81 -18.96 -26.10
C PRO A 416 3.01 -18.05 -25.83
N TRP A 417 4.02 -18.09 -26.72
CA TRP A 417 5.16 -17.18 -26.71
C TRP A 417 4.75 -15.71 -26.84
N GLY A 418 3.88 -15.39 -27.80
CA GLY A 418 3.37 -14.04 -28.00
C GLY A 418 2.65 -13.52 -26.76
N VAL A 419 1.84 -14.36 -26.11
CA VAL A 419 1.14 -13.99 -24.87
C VAL A 419 2.13 -13.70 -23.75
N VAL A 420 3.07 -14.61 -23.48
CA VAL A 420 4.05 -14.46 -22.39
C VAL A 420 4.92 -13.22 -22.58
N PHE A 421 5.49 -13.01 -23.77
CA PHE A 421 6.26 -11.80 -24.04
C PHE A 421 5.42 -10.53 -23.92
N GLY A 422 4.19 -10.55 -24.45
CA GLY A 422 3.28 -9.41 -24.35
C GLY A 422 2.93 -9.02 -22.90
N GLN A 423 2.78 -10.02 -22.02
CA GLN A 423 2.51 -9.83 -20.60
C GLN A 423 3.72 -9.33 -19.80
N LEU A 424 4.95 -9.69 -20.19
CA LEU A 424 6.17 -9.28 -19.50
C LEU A 424 6.65 -7.86 -19.87
N VAL A 425 6.33 -7.36 -21.07
CA VAL A 425 6.85 -6.07 -21.56
C VAL A 425 6.45 -4.91 -20.64
N ALA A 426 5.17 -4.78 -20.29
CA ALA A 426 4.68 -3.65 -19.52
C ALA A 426 5.30 -3.52 -18.12
N PRO A 427 5.31 -4.57 -17.27
CA PRO A 427 5.91 -4.47 -15.95
C PRO A 427 7.43 -4.24 -16.03
N VAL A 428 8.14 -4.88 -16.95
CA VAL A 428 9.61 -4.75 -17.10
C VAL A 428 10.01 -3.34 -17.56
N VAL A 429 9.31 -2.78 -18.54
CA VAL A 429 9.58 -1.42 -19.01
C VAL A 429 9.27 -0.40 -17.91
N LEU A 430 8.12 -0.53 -17.26
CA LEU A 430 7.69 0.41 -16.23
C LEU A 430 8.59 0.38 -15.00
N SER A 431 8.96 -0.82 -14.53
CA SER A 431 9.91 -0.97 -13.42
C SER A 431 11.28 -0.44 -13.80
N SER A 432 11.75 -0.67 -15.02
CA SER A 432 13.06 -0.19 -15.47
C SER A 432 13.12 1.33 -15.51
N LEU A 433 12.06 1.98 -16.00
CA LEU A 433 11.96 3.45 -15.97
C LEU A 433 12.00 4.00 -14.54
N LEU A 434 11.32 3.35 -13.60
CA LEU A 434 11.32 3.73 -12.19
C LEU A 434 12.69 3.54 -11.54
N THR A 435 13.35 2.40 -11.79
CA THR A 435 14.71 2.14 -11.32
C THR A 435 15.70 3.13 -11.93
N TYR A 436 15.55 3.50 -13.21
CA TYR A 436 16.39 4.52 -13.84
C TYR A 436 16.22 5.90 -13.20
N ALA A 437 14.98 6.31 -12.90
CA ALA A 437 14.75 7.58 -12.20
C ALA A 437 15.45 7.60 -10.84
N LEU A 438 15.44 6.48 -10.10
CA LEU A 438 16.15 6.33 -8.84
C LEU A 438 17.67 6.35 -9.02
N LEU A 439 18.21 5.59 -9.99
CA LEU A 439 19.65 5.57 -10.29
C LEU A 439 20.17 6.96 -10.67
N VAL A 440 19.41 7.70 -11.51
CA VAL A 440 19.71 9.09 -11.87
C VAL A 440 19.68 9.98 -10.63
N GLY A 441 18.67 9.85 -9.77
CA GLY A 441 18.57 10.63 -8.52
C GLY A 441 19.76 10.38 -7.58
N LEU A 442 20.16 9.11 -7.40
CA LEU A 442 21.31 8.72 -6.59
C LEU A 442 22.66 9.17 -7.20
N TRP A 443 22.78 9.16 -8.52
CA TRP A 443 23.94 9.67 -9.23
C TRP A 443 24.05 11.20 -9.11
N LEU A 444 22.96 11.93 -9.35
CA LEU A 444 22.91 13.39 -9.18
C LEU A 444 23.18 13.82 -7.73
N ALA A 445 22.83 12.98 -6.75
CA ALA A 445 23.16 13.19 -5.34
C ALA A 445 24.64 12.95 -5.01
N GLY A 446 25.42 12.38 -5.92
CA GLY A 446 26.81 11.98 -5.69
C GLY A 446 26.96 10.76 -4.78
N LEU A 447 25.91 9.96 -4.61
CA LEU A 447 25.92 8.72 -3.81
C LEU A 447 26.35 7.50 -4.63
N LEU A 448 26.20 7.56 -5.96
CA LEU A 448 26.63 6.51 -6.88
C LEU A 448 27.76 7.00 -7.78
N PRO A 449 28.94 6.34 -7.76
CA PRO A 449 29.99 6.61 -8.75
C PRO A 449 29.50 6.28 -10.17
N THR A 450 30.02 7.01 -11.16
CA THR A 450 29.57 6.90 -12.56
C THR A 450 29.67 5.47 -13.12
N SER A 451 30.70 4.71 -12.73
CA SER A 451 30.85 3.31 -13.15
C SER A 451 29.70 2.41 -12.67
N TYR A 452 29.27 2.55 -11.42
CA TYR A 452 28.12 1.82 -10.86
C TYR A 452 26.79 2.30 -11.44
N PHE A 453 26.66 3.59 -11.73
CA PHE A 453 25.49 4.13 -12.42
C PHE A 453 25.33 3.50 -13.81
N LEU A 454 26.38 3.51 -14.62
CA LEU A 454 26.38 2.90 -15.96
C LEU A 454 26.12 1.38 -15.89
N ALA A 455 26.77 0.69 -14.96
CA ALA A 455 26.50 -0.72 -14.67
C ALA A 455 25.02 -0.98 -14.35
N GLY A 456 24.44 -0.17 -13.45
CA GLY A 456 23.03 -0.24 -13.09
C GLY A 456 22.12 0.00 -14.29
N CYS A 457 22.44 0.98 -15.14
CA CYS A 457 21.67 1.28 -16.35
C CYS A 457 21.57 0.09 -17.32
N VAL A 458 22.69 -0.62 -17.51
CA VAL A 458 22.77 -1.79 -18.39
C VAL A 458 22.09 -3.02 -17.77
N LEU A 459 22.28 -3.26 -16.47
CA LEU A 459 21.77 -4.45 -15.79
C LEU A 459 20.27 -4.39 -15.48
N THR A 460 19.71 -3.19 -15.29
CA THR A 460 18.32 -3.00 -14.81
C THR A 460 17.27 -3.72 -15.66
N PRO A 461 17.25 -3.63 -17.00
CA PRO A 461 16.22 -4.29 -17.81
C PRO A 461 16.28 -5.82 -17.70
N ALA A 462 17.49 -6.39 -17.70
CA ALA A 462 17.69 -7.82 -17.57
C ALA A 462 17.32 -8.32 -16.17
N ALA A 463 17.69 -7.58 -15.13
CA ALA A 463 17.32 -7.90 -13.75
C ALA A 463 15.80 -7.83 -13.54
N ASN A 464 15.13 -6.82 -14.09
CA ASN A 464 13.67 -6.69 -14.04
C ASN A 464 12.99 -7.79 -14.87
N LEU A 465 13.51 -8.14 -16.04
CA LEU A 465 12.99 -9.26 -16.84
C LEU A 465 13.07 -10.57 -16.07
N PHE A 466 14.21 -10.86 -15.44
CA PHE A 466 14.39 -12.02 -14.59
C PHE A 466 13.39 -12.02 -13.43
N LEU A 467 13.27 -10.88 -12.75
CA LEU A 467 12.37 -10.72 -11.63
C LEU A 467 10.91 -10.99 -12.03
N PHE A 468 10.41 -10.34 -13.08
CA PHE A 468 9.00 -10.49 -13.46
C PHE A 468 8.73 -11.85 -14.08
N SER A 469 9.72 -12.45 -14.76
CA SER A 469 9.63 -13.83 -15.22
C SER A 469 9.50 -14.80 -14.04
N SER A 470 10.32 -14.64 -13.00
CA SER A 470 10.24 -15.47 -11.79
C SER A 470 8.88 -15.35 -11.09
N GLU A 471 8.32 -14.14 -11.02
CA GLU A 471 7.02 -13.90 -10.41
C GLU A 471 5.87 -14.48 -11.20
N ASN A 472 5.88 -14.31 -12.52
CA ASN A 472 4.85 -14.86 -13.40
C ASN A 472 4.91 -16.39 -13.41
N LEU A 473 6.12 -16.97 -13.39
CA LEU A 473 6.27 -18.42 -13.26
C LEU A 473 5.67 -18.94 -11.95
N MET A 474 6.06 -18.36 -10.82
CA MET A 474 5.54 -18.78 -9.50
C MET A 474 4.02 -18.61 -9.41
N PHE A 475 3.48 -17.52 -9.96
CA PHE A 475 2.05 -17.29 -10.02
C PHE A 475 1.31 -18.31 -10.88
N LEU A 476 1.83 -18.65 -12.07
CA LEU A 476 1.18 -19.65 -12.93
C LEU A 476 1.25 -21.07 -12.34
N LEU A 477 2.32 -21.39 -11.62
CA LEU A 477 2.44 -22.67 -10.90
C LEU A 477 1.51 -22.73 -9.68
N PHE A 478 1.36 -21.62 -8.96
CA PHE A 478 0.56 -21.52 -7.74
C PHE A 478 -0.34 -20.29 -7.78
N PRO A 479 -1.45 -20.36 -8.54
CA PRO A 479 -2.33 -19.23 -8.68
C PRO A 479 -2.97 -18.87 -7.33
N TYR A 480 -2.94 -17.58 -7.02
CA TYR A 480 -3.60 -17.03 -5.84
C TYR A 480 -4.35 -15.76 -6.23
N SER A 481 -5.59 -15.64 -5.76
CA SER A 481 -6.37 -14.41 -5.93
C SER A 481 -5.98 -13.42 -4.81
N PRO A 482 -5.50 -12.20 -5.12
CA PRO A 482 -5.19 -11.20 -4.11
C PRO A 482 -6.41 -10.77 -3.27
N SER A 483 -7.63 -11.06 -3.75
CA SER A 483 -8.90 -10.56 -3.22
C SER A 483 -9.76 -11.59 -2.47
N SER A 484 -9.36 -12.87 -2.42
CA SER A 484 -10.23 -13.93 -1.87
C SER A 484 -10.06 -14.20 -0.37
N GLY A 485 -9.12 -13.56 0.31
CA GLY A 485 -8.91 -13.73 1.74
C GLY A 485 -9.87 -12.91 2.61
N GLY A 486 -10.78 -13.56 3.32
CA GLY A 486 -11.50 -12.94 4.43
C GLY A 486 -10.52 -12.43 5.51
N VAL A 487 -10.82 -11.28 6.12
CA VAL A 487 -9.99 -10.70 7.19
C VAL A 487 -9.76 -11.73 8.30
N GLY A 488 -8.52 -12.19 8.45
CA GLY A 488 -8.11 -13.16 9.49
C GLY A 488 -7.95 -14.60 9.03
N ASP A 489 -7.98 -14.90 7.72
CA ASP A 489 -7.64 -16.24 7.23
C ASP A 489 -6.12 -16.47 7.21
N LEU A 490 -5.61 -17.07 8.29
CA LEU A 490 -4.20 -17.40 8.45
C LEU A 490 -3.71 -18.38 7.37
N HIS A 491 -4.60 -19.16 6.76
CA HIS A 491 -4.24 -20.07 5.67
C HIS A 491 -3.81 -19.30 4.42
N THR A 492 -4.62 -18.30 4.02
CA THR A 492 -4.29 -17.42 2.88
C THR A 492 -3.02 -16.62 3.16
N ILE A 493 -2.87 -16.06 4.37
CA ILE A 493 -1.65 -15.35 4.77
C ILE A 493 -0.44 -16.30 4.70
N GLY A 494 -0.54 -17.48 5.29
CA GLY A 494 0.52 -18.48 5.31
C GLY A 494 0.93 -18.96 3.92
N ARG A 495 -0.04 -19.21 3.03
CA ARG A 495 0.20 -19.53 1.62
C ARG A 495 0.94 -18.40 0.93
N ASN A 496 0.50 -17.16 1.11
CA ASN A 496 1.16 -15.99 0.53
C ASN A 496 2.58 -15.81 1.07
N MET A 497 2.82 -16.11 2.36
CA MET A 497 4.16 -16.09 2.94
C MET A 497 5.05 -17.19 2.36
N LEU A 498 4.53 -18.42 2.18
CA LEU A 498 5.28 -19.51 1.56
C LEU A 498 5.68 -19.17 0.11
N LEU A 499 4.74 -18.61 -0.66
CA LEU A 499 5.01 -18.15 -2.02
C LEU A 499 6.01 -16.98 -2.03
N ALA A 500 5.91 -16.06 -1.07
CA ALA A 500 6.87 -14.98 -0.92
C ALA A 500 8.27 -15.50 -0.59
N ILE A 501 8.39 -16.51 0.29
CA ILE A 501 9.67 -17.16 0.61
C ILE A 501 10.24 -17.87 -0.62
N GLY A 502 9.43 -18.66 -1.32
CA GLY A 502 9.87 -19.35 -2.55
C GLY A 502 10.33 -18.38 -3.63
N LYS A 503 9.58 -17.28 -3.81
CA LYS A 503 9.97 -16.16 -4.67
C LYS A 503 11.29 -15.53 -4.22
N MET A 504 11.44 -15.23 -2.94
CA MET A 504 12.66 -14.63 -2.40
C MET A 504 13.86 -15.54 -2.59
N ALA A 505 13.72 -16.84 -2.35
CA ALA A 505 14.78 -17.81 -2.60
C ALA A 505 15.15 -17.85 -4.08
N ALA A 506 14.19 -17.88 -5.00
CA ALA A 506 14.45 -17.86 -6.43
C ALA A 506 15.18 -16.57 -6.87
N LEU A 507 14.77 -15.42 -6.33
CA LEU A 507 15.41 -14.13 -6.62
C LEU A 507 16.84 -14.05 -6.05
N ILE A 508 17.04 -14.45 -4.79
CA ILE A 508 18.36 -14.45 -4.14
C ILE A 508 19.31 -15.39 -4.88
N LEU A 509 18.86 -16.61 -5.20
CA LEU A 509 19.70 -17.58 -5.93
C LEU A 509 20.01 -17.10 -7.33
N GLY A 510 19.02 -16.63 -8.09
CA GLY A 510 19.24 -16.20 -9.47
C GLY A 510 20.11 -14.95 -9.57
N LEU A 511 19.79 -13.89 -8.82
CA LEU A 511 20.60 -12.67 -8.79
C LEU A 511 21.97 -12.92 -8.16
N GLY A 512 22.05 -13.81 -7.16
CA GLY A 512 23.29 -14.23 -6.52
C GLY A 512 24.22 -14.95 -7.49
N ILE A 513 23.71 -15.93 -8.26
CA ILE A 513 24.48 -16.62 -9.31
C ILE A 513 24.95 -15.62 -10.37
N ALA A 514 24.07 -14.72 -10.82
CA ALA A 514 24.45 -13.73 -11.83
C ALA A 514 25.53 -12.76 -11.31
N SER A 515 25.42 -12.34 -10.06
CA SER A 515 26.41 -11.47 -9.41
C SER A 515 27.73 -12.21 -9.16
N ALA A 516 27.69 -13.49 -8.80
CA ALA A 516 28.87 -14.32 -8.59
C ALA A 516 29.65 -14.56 -9.89
N LEU A 517 28.96 -14.80 -11.01
CA LEU A 517 29.58 -14.92 -12.33
C LEU A 517 30.16 -13.59 -12.80
N GLY A 518 29.47 -12.47 -12.55
CA GLY A 518 30.04 -11.15 -12.78
C GLY A 518 31.29 -10.90 -11.93
N TRP A 519 31.26 -11.26 -10.64
CA TRP A 519 32.40 -11.13 -9.75
C TRP A 519 33.60 -11.99 -10.22
N LEU A 520 33.34 -13.20 -10.70
CA LEU A 520 34.39 -14.05 -11.29
C LEU A 520 34.99 -13.42 -12.54
N ALA A 521 34.16 -12.86 -13.44
CA ALA A 521 34.64 -12.15 -14.62
C ALA A 521 35.48 -10.92 -14.24
N TRP A 522 35.03 -10.15 -13.25
CA TRP A 522 35.77 -9.02 -12.68
C TRP A 522 37.14 -9.45 -12.12
N PHE A 523 37.18 -10.55 -11.38
CA PHE A 523 38.41 -11.06 -10.78
C PHE A 523 39.42 -11.51 -11.85
N VAL A 524 38.98 -12.26 -12.86
CA VAL A 524 39.86 -12.81 -13.91
C VAL A 524 40.41 -11.73 -14.84
N THR A 525 39.67 -10.65 -15.07
CA THR A 525 40.04 -9.59 -16.02
C THR A 525 40.83 -8.43 -15.41
N GLY A 526 41.30 -8.59 -14.16
CA GLY A 526 42.12 -7.55 -13.51
C GLY A 526 41.29 -6.43 -12.88
N GLN A 527 40.11 -6.74 -12.34
CA GLN A 527 39.24 -5.82 -11.59
C GLN A 527 38.51 -4.75 -12.43
N GLU A 528 38.27 -5.05 -13.70
CA GLU A 528 37.53 -4.17 -14.61
C GLU A 528 36.02 -4.23 -14.36
N MET A 529 35.39 -3.08 -14.04
CA MET A 529 33.94 -3.00 -13.81
C MET A 529 33.13 -3.44 -15.03
N LEU A 530 33.65 -3.19 -16.24
CA LEU A 530 32.98 -3.63 -17.48
C LEU A 530 32.85 -5.16 -17.53
N ALA A 531 33.87 -5.90 -17.12
CA ALA A 531 33.81 -7.35 -17.05
C ALA A 531 32.79 -7.84 -16.04
N PHE A 532 32.67 -7.18 -14.87
CA PHE A 532 31.58 -7.44 -13.92
C PHE A 532 30.21 -7.31 -14.60
N THR A 533 29.98 -6.18 -15.26
CA THR A 533 28.68 -5.87 -15.87
C THR A 533 28.32 -6.84 -16.99
N LEU A 534 29.26 -7.16 -17.87
CA LEU A 534 29.03 -8.10 -18.97
C LEU A 534 28.83 -9.53 -18.47
N GLY A 535 29.61 -9.95 -17.47
CA GLY A 535 29.45 -11.27 -16.83
C GLY A 535 28.09 -11.43 -16.17
N THR A 536 27.65 -10.43 -15.37
CA THR A 536 26.32 -10.44 -14.76
C THR A 536 25.20 -10.35 -15.80
N LEU A 537 25.35 -9.50 -16.81
CA LEU A 537 24.36 -9.36 -17.89
C LEU A 537 24.19 -10.69 -18.64
N GLY A 538 25.29 -11.32 -19.05
CA GLY A 538 25.28 -12.61 -19.73
C GLY A 538 24.58 -13.69 -18.90
N ALA A 539 24.91 -13.77 -17.61
CA ALA A 539 24.25 -14.70 -16.69
C ALA A 539 22.74 -14.43 -16.56
N LEU A 540 22.32 -13.17 -16.45
CA LEU A 540 20.89 -12.82 -16.39
C LEU A 540 20.16 -13.17 -17.68
N ILE A 541 20.77 -12.92 -18.84
CA ILE A 541 20.18 -13.29 -20.14
C ILE A 541 20.00 -14.80 -20.24
N ILE A 542 21.01 -15.58 -19.82
CA ILE A 542 20.92 -17.06 -19.80
C ILE A 542 19.78 -17.49 -18.88
N LEU A 543 19.71 -16.98 -17.65
CA LEU A 543 18.62 -17.30 -16.72
C LEU A 543 17.24 -16.95 -17.30
N CYS A 544 17.09 -15.78 -17.93
CA CYS A 544 15.84 -15.39 -18.58
C CYS A 544 15.50 -16.31 -19.76
N SER A 545 16.50 -16.70 -20.56
CA SER A 545 16.32 -17.60 -21.70
C SER A 545 15.86 -19.00 -21.29
N LEU A 546 16.13 -19.42 -20.04
CA LEU A 546 15.64 -20.66 -19.45
C LEU A 546 14.24 -20.49 -18.83
N LEU A 547 14.00 -19.36 -18.15
CA LEU A 547 12.73 -19.09 -17.45
C LEU A 547 11.56 -18.85 -18.42
N ILE A 548 11.75 -18.08 -19.49
CA ILE A 548 10.66 -17.72 -20.40
C ILE A 548 10.05 -18.96 -21.09
N PRO A 549 10.81 -19.92 -21.66
CA PRO A 549 10.25 -21.15 -22.18
C PRO A 549 9.47 -21.95 -21.13
N LEU A 550 9.93 -21.94 -19.87
CA LEU A 550 9.23 -22.61 -18.79
C LEU A 550 7.88 -21.95 -18.47
N ILE A 551 7.82 -20.61 -18.46
CA ILE A 551 6.57 -19.86 -18.33
C ILE A 551 5.63 -20.21 -19.48
N VAL A 552 6.14 -20.27 -20.71
CA VAL A 552 5.36 -20.64 -21.89
C VAL A 552 4.79 -22.06 -21.77
N LEU A 553 5.60 -23.03 -21.33
CA LEU A 553 5.16 -24.40 -21.11
C LEU A 553 4.09 -24.50 -20.03
N VAL A 554 4.29 -23.82 -18.90
CA VAL A 554 3.32 -23.81 -17.79
C VAL A 554 2.02 -23.13 -18.24
N TYR A 555 2.11 -21.99 -18.93
CA TYR A 555 0.96 -21.30 -19.50
C TYR A 555 0.19 -22.20 -20.47
N ASP A 556 0.87 -22.89 -21.37
CA ASP A 556 0.24 -23.78 -22.36
C ASP A 556 -0.54 -24.92 -21.67
N ARG A 557 0.07 -25.55 -20.66
CA ARG A 557 -0.54 -26.64 -19.87
C ARG A 557 -1.55 -26.20 -18.82
N LEU A 558 -1.71 -24.90 -18.60
CA LEU A 558 -2.56 -24.38 -17.54
C LEU A 558 -4.05 -24.69 -17.79
N ASP A 559 -4.68 -25.44 -16.89
CA ASP A 559 -6.13 -25.66 -16.96
C ASP A 559 -6.87 -24.49 -16.28
N VAL A 560 -7.64 -23.74 -17.06
CA VAL A 560 -8.33 -22.54 -16.59
C VAL A 560 -9.50 -22.87 -15.65
N THR A 561 -10.04 -24.08 -15.73
CA THR A 561 -11.16 -24.51 -14.85
C THR A 561 -10.76 -24.54 -13.37
N LYS A 562 -9.46 -24.73 -13.08
CA LYS A 562 -8.92 -24.73 -11.71
C LYS A 562 -9.01 -23.36 -11.02
N PHE A 563 -9.20 -22.28 -11.77
CA PHE A 563 -9.30 -20.92 -11.22
C PHE A 563 -10.71 -20.55 -10.76
N GLN A 564 -11.75 -21.23 -11.24
CA GLN A 564 -13.15 -20.89 -10.94
C GLN A 564 -13.69 -21.53 -9.64
N VAL A 565 -12.94 -22.46 -9.05
CA VAL A 565 -13.38 -23.29 -7.91
C VAL A 565 -12.80 -22.81 -6.55
N GLN A 566 -11.95 -21.78 -6.54
CA GLN A 566 -11.44 -21.12 -5.32
C GLN A 566 -12.11 -19.76 -5.10
#